data_AF-A0A7J3ANL7-F1
#
_entry.id   AF-A0A7J3ANL7-F1
#
_cell.length_a   1.000
_cell.length_b   1.000
_cell.length_c   1.000
_cell.angle_alpha   90.00
_cell.angle_beta   90.00
_cell.angle_gamma   90.00
#
_symmetry.space_group_name_H-M   'P 1'
#
loop_
_entity.id
_entity.type
_entity.pdbx_description
1 polymer ?
#
loop_
_entity_poly.entity_id
_entity_poly.type
_entity_poly.pdbx_seq_one_letter_code
_entity_poly.pdbx_strand_id
1 'polypeptide(L)' 'MVRIGDSEVGIAGFDFIMWAGYDARDKSEDEVKAVMLEEMRKYNYVPKAVEKEYLEAIWQEYKNYKFVCKID' A
#
# COMPACT_ATOMS: atom_id res chain seq x y z
N MET A 1 0.26 11.40 1.86
CA MET A 1 1.70 11.33 2.19
C MET A 1 1.89 10.20 3.19
N VAL A 2 2.92 9.37 3.03
CA VAL A 2 3.17 8.18 3.86
C VAL A 2 4.54 8.32 4.51
N ARG A 3 4.65 8.03 5.81
CA ARG A 3 5.92 8.09 6.53
C ARG A 3 6.70 6.80 6.36
N ILE A 4 7.93 6.90 5.85
CA ILE A 4 8.84 5.78 5.60
C ILE A 4 10.18 6.13 6.25
N GLY A 5 10.50 5.44 7.36
CA GLY A 5 11.59 5.85 8.25
C GLY A 5 11.36 7.28 8.75
N ASP A 6 12.38 8.14 8.59
CA ASP A 6 12.32 9.55 8.99
C ASP A 6 11.81 10.49 7.89
N SER A 7 11.43 9.94 6.73
CA SER A 7 11.01 10.71 5.56
C SER A 7 9.52 10.62 5.32
N GLU A 8 8.95 11.70 4.78
CA GLU A 8 7.57 11.73 4.31
C GLU A 8 7.56 11.64 2.78
N VAL A 9 6.90 10.61 2.25
CA VAL A 9 6.93 10.26 0.83
C VAL A 9 5.53 10.35 0.23
N GLY A 10 5.41 11.02 -0.92
CA GLY A 10 4.21 10.95 -1.74
C GLY A 10 4.18 9.63 -2.49
N ILE A 11 3.11 8.86 -2.33
CA ILE A 11 2.93 7.57 -3.03
C ILE A 11 1.98 7.80 -4.21
N ALA A 12 2.51 7.65 -5.43
CA ALA A 12 1.71 7.69 -6.64
C ALA A 12 0.80 6.46 -6.71
N GLY A 13 -0.46 6.67 -7.13
CA GLY A 13 -1.44 5.58 -7.23
C GLY A 13 -1.86 5.00 -5.88
N PHE A 14 -1.74 5.76 -4.78
CA PHE A 14 -2.08 5.30 -3.43
C PHE A 14 -3.46 4.63 -3.33
N ASP A 15 -4.50 5.24 -3.92
CA ASP A 15 -5.85 4.68 -3.90
C ASP A 15 -5.90 3.29 -4.59
N PHE A 16 -5.18 3.11 -5.70
CA PHE A 16 -5.10 1.81 -6.39
C PHE A 16 -4.40 0.75 -5.53
N ILE A 17 -3.36 1.15 -4.79
CA ILE A 17 -2.66 0.25 -3.85
C ILE A 17 -3.62 -0.18 -2.73
N MET A 18 -4.40 0.75 -2.17
CA MET A 18 -5.40 0.44 -1.14
C MET A 18 -6.49 -0.49 -1.68
N TRP A 19 -6.99 -0.21 -2.89
CA TRP A 19 -7.99 -1.05 -3.56
C TRP A 19 -7.47 -2.45 -3.85
N ALA A 20 -6.22 -2.60 -4.31
CA ALA A 20 -5.61 -3.91 -4.53
C ALA A 20 -5.50 -4.72 -3.23
N GLY A 21 -5.17 -4.07 -2.11
CA GLY A 21 -5.20 -4.69 -0.79
C GLY A 21 -6.62 -5.12 -0.39
N TYR A 22 -7.61 -4.28 -0.66
CA TYR A 22 -9.02 -4.56 -0.34
C TYR A 22 -9.59 -5.71 -1.18
N ASP A 23 -9.26 -5.78 -2.46
CA ASP A 23 -9.67 -6.89 -3.33
C ASP A 23 -9.04 -8.22 -2.90
N ALA A 24 -7.85 -8.16 -2.30
CA ALA A 24 -7.16 -9.31 -1.74
C ALA A 24 -7.55 -9.61 -0.27
N ARG A 25 -8.45 -8.85 0.37
CA ARG A 25 -8.68 -8.89 1.84
C ARG A 25 -9.05 -10.25 2.44
N ASP A 26 -9.55 -11.17 1.62
CA ASP A 26 -9.93 -12.52 2.06
C ASP A 26 -8.74 -13.52 2.03
N LYS A 27 -7.56 -13.07 1.58
CA LYS A 27 -6.30 -13.83 1.58
C LYS A 27 -5.54 -13.66 2.91
N SER A 28 -4.42 -14.37 3.06
CA SER A 28 -3.53 -14.16 4.20
C SER A 28 -2.89 -12.76 4.17
N GLU A 29 -2.51 -12.23 5.34
CA GLU A 29 -1.86 -10.91 5.45
C GLU A 29 -0.63 -10.79 4.55
N ASP A 30 0.19 -11.83 4.47
CA ASP A 30 1.40 -11.86 3.64
C ASP A 30 1.06 -11.80 2.15
N GLU A 31 -0.02 -12.46 1.71
CA GLU A 31 -0.50 -12.39 0.33
C GLU A 31 -1.08 -11.02 0.00
N VAL A 32 -1.84 -10.41 0.92
CA VAL A 32 -2.37 -9.04 0.74
C VAL A 32 -1.22 -8.05 0.58
N LYS A 33 -0.23 -8.12 1.48
CA LYS A 33 0.98 -7.30 1.43
C LYS A 33 1.76 -7.49 0.12
N ALA A 34 1.88 -8.73 -0.36
CA ALA A 34 2.55 -9.01 -1.64
C ALA A 34 1.82 -8.32 -2.81
N VAL A 35 0.49 -8.42 -2.87
CA VAL A 35 -0.32 -7.75 -3.90
C VAL A 35 -0.15 -6.23 -3.85
N MET A 36 -0.20 -5.64 -2.65
CA MET A 36 -0.02 -4.20 -2.47
C MET A 36 1.37 -3.72 -2.91
N LEU A 37 2.42 -4.50 -2.61
CA LEU A 37 3.78 -4.20 -3.05
C LEU A 37 3.92 -4.26 -4.57
N GLU A 38 3.32 -5.26 -5.22
CA GLU A 38 3.27 -5.36 -6.67
C GLU A 38 2.58 -4.15 -7.30
N GLU A 39 1.44 -3.72 -6.75
CA GLU A 39 0.72 -2.54 -7.23
C GLU A 39 1.55 -1.26 -7.02
N MET A 40 2.18 -1.11 -5.86
CA MET A 40 3.01 0.05 -5.54
C MET A 40 4.18 0.22 -6.53
N ARG A 41 4.83 -0.88 -6.91
CA ARG A 41 5.96 -0.90 -7.85
C ARG A 41 5.59 -0.50 -9.28
N LYS A 42 4.30 -0.53 -9.66
CA LYS A 42 3.85 -0.06 -10.98
C LYS A 42 3.97 1.46 -11.12
N TYR A 43 3.82 2.19 -10.02
CA TYR A 43 3.77 3.66 -10.03
C TYR A 43 4.93 4.33 -9.29
N ASN A 44 5.65 3.59 -8.44
CA ASN A 44 6.69 4.13 -7.56
C ASN A 44 7.98 3.30 -7.68
N TYR A 45 9.12 3.99 -7.63
CA TYR A 45 10.39 3.33 -7.40
C TYR A 45 10.51 2.93 -5.92
N VAL A 46 10.64 1.63 -5.65
CA VAL A 46 10.82 1.08 -4.30
C VAL A 46 12.21 0.42 -4.25
N PRO A 47 13.20 1.04 -3.59
CA PRO A 47 14.51 0.43 -3.46
C PRO A 47 14.42 -0.84 -2.58
N LYS A 48 15.03 -1.94 -3.03
CA LYS A 48 15.01 -3.22 -2.29
C LYS A 48 15.49 -3.12 -0.85
N ALA A 49 16.42 -2.19 -0.57
CA ALA A 49 16.98 -2.00 0.76
C ALA A 49 15.97 -1.45 1.79
N VAL A 50 14.92 -0.76 1.32
CA VAL A 50 13.90 -0.13 2.19
C VAL A 50 12.49 -0.64 1.89
N GLU A 51 12.38 -1.74 1.15
CA GLU A 51 11.11 -2.29 0.69
C GLU A 51 10.18 -2.68 1.84
N LYS A 52 10.77 -3.19 2.92
CA LYS A 52 10.03 -3.59 4.12
C LYS A 52 9.38 -2.38 4.80
N GLU A 53 10.10 -1.27 4.89
CA GLU A 53 9.63 -0.03 5.48
C GLU A 53 8.50 0.59 4.66
N TYR A 54 8.61 0.56 3.32
CA TYR A 54 7.53 0.95 2.43
C TYR A 54 6.28 0.10 2.65
N LEU A 55 6.45 -1.22 2.69
CA LEU A 55 5.36 -2.17 2.85
C LEU A 55 4.68 -2.05 4.22
N GLU A 56 5.46 -1.90 5.29
CA GLU A 56 4.94 -1.66 6.65
C GLU A 56 4.16 -0.36 6.71
N ALA A 57 4.68 0.73 6.14
CA ALA A 57 3.99 2.00 6.14
C ALA A 57 2.65 1.94 5.37
N ILE A 58 2.67 1.36 4.17
CA ILE A 58 1.46 1.14 3.36
C ILE A 58 0.47 0.22 4.06
N TRP A 59 0.95 -0.80 4.78
CA TRP A 59 0.09 -1.67 5.57
C TRP A 59 -0.59 -0.94 6.73
N GLN A 60 0.11 -0.03 7.42
CA GLN A 60 -0.51 0.79 8.46
C GLN A 60 -1.62 1.68 7.86
N GLU A 61 -1.33 2.29 6.71
CA GLU A 61 -2.32 3.11 6.01
C GLU A 61 -3.55 2.28 5.62
N TYR A 62 -3.35 1.09 5.06
CA TYR A 62 -4.45 0.19 4.67
C TYR A 62 -5.38 -0.17 5.81
N LYS A 63 -4.83 -0.50 7.00
CA LYS A 63 -5.65 -0.81 8.18
C LYS A 63 -6.50 0.36 8.64
N ASN A 64 -6.04 1.58 8.41
CA ASN A 64 -6.76 2.81 8.75
C ASN A 64 -7.65 3.32 7.62
N TYR A 65 -7.45 2.80 6.41
CA TYR A 65 -8.11 3.29 5.21
C TYR A 65 -9.61 3.06 5.28
N LYS A 66 -10.37 4.14 5.11
CA LYS A 66 -11.83 4.08 5.02
C LYS A 66 -12.21 3.92 3.56
N PHE A 67 -12.50 2.69 3.16
CA PHE A 67 -13.07 2.39 1.86
C PHE A 67 -14.47 3.01 1.78
N VAL A 68 -14.56 4.19 1.19
CA VAL A 68 -15.84 4.79 0.84
C VAL A 68 -16.18 4.27 -0.55
N CYS A 69 -17.16 3.37 -0.64
CA CYS A 69 -17.80 3.08 -1.92
C CYS A 69 -18.39 4.39 -2.43
N LYS A 70 -17.81 4.97 -3.48
CA LYS A 70 -18.59 5.85 -4.35
C LYS A 70 -19.53 4.93 -5.11
N ILE A 71 -20.76 4.84 -4.62
CA ILE A 71 -21.88 4.32 -5.39
C ILE A 71 -22.09 5.36 -6.49
N ASP A 72 -21.71 5.02 -7.71
CA ASP A 72 -22.19 5.70 -8.91
C ASP A 72 -23.60 5.17 -9.27
#